data_AF-A0A1Y0MDL4-F1
#
_entry.id   AF-A0A1Y0MDL4-F1
#
_cell.length_a   1.000
_cell.length_b   1.000
_cell.length_c   1.000
_cell.angle_alpha   90.00
_cell.angle_beta   90.00
_cell.angle_gamma   90.00
#
_symmetry.space_group_name_H-M   'P 1'
#
loop_
_entity.id
_entity.type
_entity.pdbx_description
1 polymer ?
#
loop_
_entity_poly.entity_id
_entity_poly.type
_entity_poly.pdbx_seq_one_letter_code
_entity_poly.pdbx_strand_id
1 'polypeptide(L)'
;MYNHSGKNITEIAISCPGVTPFYSNNPGFKLVSYDATSKELMDFTTYHTIPSATTWGDASYSFNKKFGYATNKTMYENLSSDSLSNIHTKLDAIYTVLHGPAGYDISPGIEVKTEK
;
A
#
# COMPACT_ATOMS: atom_id res chain seq x y z
N MET A 1 -12.10 9.39 3.31
CA MET A 1 -13.34 9.77 4.02
C MET A 1 -14.21 10.54 3.04
N TYR A 2 -15.53 10.43 3.18
CA TYR A 2 -16.51 11.04 2.27
C TYR A 2 -17.35 12.08 3.01
N ASN A 3 -17.87 13.06 2.29
CA ASN A 3 -18.84 14.01 2.83
C ASN A 3 -20.16 13.32 3.23
N HIS A 4 -21.08 14.07 3.85
CA HIS A 4 -22.37 13.54 4.35
C HIS A 4 -23.23 12.85 3.27
N SER A 5 -23.06 13.18 1.99
CA SER A 5 -23.78 12.49 0.91
C SER A 5 -23.17 11.16 0.49
N GLY A 6 -21.97 10.81 1.00
CA GLY A 6 -21.23 9.59 0.66
C GLY A 6 -20.71 9.57 -0.78
N LYS A 7 -20.75 10.71 -1.49
CA LYS A 7 -20.43 10.77 -2.93
C LYS A 7 -19.11 11.45 -3.24
N ASN A 8 -18.66 12.36 -2.38
CA ASN A 8 -17.45 13.15 -2.62
C ASN A 8 -16.40 12.81 -1.57
N ILE A 9 -15.18 12.55 -2.02
CA ILE A 9 -14.02 12.36 -1.15
C ILE A 9 -13.71 13.71 -0.49
N THR A 10 -13.51 13.69 0.83
CA THR A 10 -13.15 14.86 1.64
C THR A 10 -11.74 14.75 2.19
N GLU A 11 -11.29 13.53 2.46
CA GLU A 11 -9.94 13.25 2.96
C GLU A 11 -9.43 11.92 2.46
N ILE A 12 -8.11 11.78 2.42
CA ILE A 12 -7.43 10.51 2.15
C ILE A 12 -6.71 10.05 3.42
N ALA A 13 -6.91 8.79 3.76
CA ALA A 13 -6.12 8.09 4.76
C ALA A 13 -5.39 6.92 4.09
N ILE A 14 -4.12 6.76 4.43
CA ILE A 14 -3.30 5.64 3.96
C ILE A 14 -3.00 4.72 5.15
N SER A 15 -3.38 3.45 5.04
CA SER A 15 -2.93 2.41 5.97
C SER A 15 -1.58 1.87 5.51
N CYS A 16 -0.68 1.53 6.43
CA CYS A 16 0.60 0.88 6.11
C CYS A 16 0.49 -0.62 6.42
N PRO A 17 1.06 -1.52 5.61
CA PRO A 17 1.23 -2.92 6.00
C PRO A 17 2.11 -3.03 7.25
N GLY A 18 1.94 -4.12 7.98
CA GLY A 18 2.82 -4.48 9.08
C GLY A 18 4.12 -5.12 8.59
N VAL A 19 5.20 -4.86 9.32
CA VAL A 19 6.46 -5.59 9.17
C VAL A 19 6.32 -7.02 9.71
N THR A 20 5.63 -7.17 10.85
CA THR A 20 5.37 -8.48 11.46
C THR A 20 4.46 -9.33 10.57
N PRO A 21 4.80 -10.61 10.31
CA PRO A 21 3.98 -11.53 9.52
C PRO A 21 2.90 -12.28 10.34
N PHE A 22 2.57 -11.81 11.55
CA PHE A 22 1.70 -12.52 12.51
C PHE A 22 0.29 -12.83 11.98
N TYR A 23 -0.20 -12.04 11.02
CA TYR A 23 -1.49 -12.26 10.36
C TYR A 23 -1.32 -12.82 8.93
N SER A 24 -0.29 -13.63 8.70
CA SER A 24 0.03 -14.22 7.40
C SER A 24 0.24 -13.19 6.28
N ASN A 25 0.60 -11.96 6.64
CA ASN A 25 0.97 -10.94 5.67
C ASN A 25 2.46 -11.03 5.33
N ASN A 26 2.78 -10.66 4.10
CA ASN A 26 4.15 -10.30 3.75
C ASN A 26 4.63 -9.14 4.64
N PRO A 27 5.83 -9.22 5.23
CA PRO A 27 6.48 -8.05 5.81
C PRO A 27 6.59 -6.92 4.79
N GLY A 28 6.21 -5.71 5.18
CA GLY A 28 6.27 -4.56 4.27
C GLY A 28 6.28 -3.21 4.97
N PHE A 29 6.64 -2.18 4.20
CA PHE A 29 6.62 -0.78 4.60
C PHE A 29 6.24 0.11 3.41
N LYS A 30 5.86 1.37 3.67
CA LYS A 30 5.55 2.36 2.65
C LYS A 30 6.55 3.50 2.67
N LEU A 31 7.01 3.90 1.49
CA LEU A 31 7.63 5.19 1.26
C LEU A 31 6.58 6.13 0.68
N VAL A 32 6.36 7.27 1.33
CA VAL A 32 5.32 8.24 0.95
C VAL A 32 5.96 9.46 0.31
N SER A 33 5.50 9.81 -0.87
CA SER A 33 5.89 11.03 -1.58
C SER A 33 4.82 12.10 -1.35
N TYR A 34 5.25 13.33 -1.08
CA TYR A 34 4.36 14.46 -0.82
C TYR A 34 4.89 15.72 -1.50
N ASP A 35 3.99 16.67 -1.81
CA ASP A 35 4.39 17.97 -2.32
C ASP A 35 5.09 18.77 -1.21
N ALA A 36 6.28 19.27 -1.51
CA ALA A 36 7.10 19.93 -0.49
C ALA A 36 6.47 21.25 0.03
N THR A 37 5.54 21.86 -0.71
CA THR A 37 4.90 23.12 -0.33
C THR A 37 3.58 22.87 0.39
N SER A 38 2.63 22.20 -0.27
CA SER A 38 1.28 21.95 0.27
C SER A 38 1.25 20.81 1.30
N LYS A 39 2.29 19.98 1.35
CA LYS A 39 2.37 18.73 2.15
C LYS A 39 1.32 17.69 1.76
N GLU A 40 0.65 17.87 0.62
CA GLU A 40 -0.33 16.91 0.13
C GLU A 40 0.35 15.65 -0.41
N LEU A 41 -0.34 14.52 -0.24
CA LEU A 41 0.16 13.21 -0.69
C LEU A 41 0.17 13.15 -2.22
N MET A 42 1.30 12.75 -2.79
CA MET A 42 1.50 12.61 -4.23
C MET A 42 1.42 11.14 -4.67
N ASP A 43 2.10 10.26 -3.94
CA ASP A 43 2.13 8.81 -4.21
C ASP A 43 2.58 8.07 -2.95
N PHE A 44 2.42 6.75 -2.95
CA PHE A 44 3.20 5.90 -2.07
C PHE A 44 3.73 4.70 -2.85
N THR A 45 4.92 4.24 -2.48
CA THR A 45 5.45 2.95 -2.91
C THR A 45 5.45 2.00 -1.71
N THR A 46 4.74 0.89 -1.83
CA THR A 46 4.81 -0.21 -0.87
C THR A 46 5.94 -1.13 -1.28
N TYR A 47 6.88 -1.36 -0.36
CA TYR A 47 7.90 -2.41 -0.48
C TYR A 47 7.47 -3.58 0.38
N HIS A 48 7.66 -4.79 -0.11
CA HIS A 48 7.34 -6.00 0.63
C HIS A 48 8.31 -7.13 0.33
N THR A 49 8.35 -8.10 1.23
CA THR A 49 9.20 -9.28 1.11
C THR A 49 8.53 -10.50 1.74
N ILE A 50 9.23 -11.64 1.78
CA ILE A 50 8.83 -12.83 2.55
C ILE A 50 9.71 -12.95 3.80
N PRO A 51 9.24 -13.59 4.88
CA PRO A 51 10.00 -13.68 6.14
C PRO A 51 11.40 -14.29 6.00
N SER A 52 11.60 -15.20 5.05
CA SER A 52 12.88 -15.86 4.80
C SER A 52 13.85 -15.06 3.93
N ALA A 53 13.46 -13.88 3.44
CA ALA A 53 14.30 -13.07 2.57
C ALA A 53 15.45 -12.43 3.35
N THR A 54 16.64 -12.45 2.75
CA THR A 54 17.84 -11.78 3.29
C THR A 54 17.99 -10.33 2.81
N THR A 55 17.16 -9.90 1.86
CA THR A 55 17.17 -8.57 1.26
C THR A 55 15.76 -7.98 1.31
N TRP A 56 15.67 -6.68 1.59
CA TRP A 56 14.41 -5.94 1.61
C TRP A 56 14.18 -5.20 0.29
N GLY A 57 12.94 -5.18 -0.17
CA GLY A 57 12.48 -4.25 -1.20
C GLY A 57 12.59 -4.72 -2.65
N ASP A 58 12.91 -6.00 -2.89
CA ASP A 58 12.97 -6.57 -4.25
C ASP A 58 11.58 -6.60 -4.93
N ALA A 59 10.50 -6.63 -4.14
CA ALA A 59 9.13 -6.50 -4.62
C ALA A 59 8.50 -5.20 -4.13
N SER A 60 7.88 -4.46 -5.06
CA SER A 60 7.21 -3.20 -4.74
C SER A 60 6.10 -2.85 -5.73
N TYR A 61 5.21 -1.96 -5.29
CA TYR A 61 4.26 -1.29 -6.17
C TYR A 61 4.03 0.15 -5.75
N SER A 62 3.86 1.05 -6.74
CA SER A 62 3.42 2.42 -6.54
C SER A 62 1.89 2.51 -6.71
N PHE A 63 1.24 3.34 -5.91
CA PHE A 63 -0.19 3.60 -6.02
C PHE A 63 -0.54 4.19 -7.39
N ASN A 64 0.15 5.25 -7.82
CA ASN A 64 -0.12 5.88 -9.11
C ASN A 64 0.08 4.91 -10.28
N LYS A 65 1.17 4.13 -10.26
CA LYS A 65 1.43 3.12 -11.32
C LYS A 65 0.35 2.03 -11.33
N LYS A 66 -0.06 1.54 -10.17
CA LYS A 66 -1.06 0.47 -10.05
C LYS A 66 -2.46 0.94 -10.46
N PHE A 67 -2.79 2.21 -10.20
CA PHE A 67 -4.11 2.80 -10.46
C PHE A 67 -4.20 3.50 -11.82
N GLY A 68 -3.08 3.62 -12.55
CA GLY A 68 -3.01 4.33 -13.82
C GLY A 68 -3.20 5.83 -13.68
N TYR A 69 -2.78 6.40 -12.55
CA TYR A 69 -2.95 7.82 -12.23
C TYR A 69 -1.77 8.68 -12.66
N ALA A 70 -2.05 9.97 -12.86
CA ALA A 70 -1.05 10.96 -13.23
C ALA A 70 -0.13 11.26 -12.04
N THR A 71 1.18 11.33 -12.29
CA THR A 71 2.20 11.55 -11.25
C THR A 71 2.36 13.01 -10.84
N ASN A 72 1.80 13.94 -11.62
CA ASN A 72 1.83 15.38 -11.36
C ASN A 72 0.56 15.90 -10.66
N LYS A 73 -0.27 15.00 -10.14
CA LYS A 73 -1.48 15.30 -9.37
C LYS A 73 -1.34 14.68 -7.98
N THR A 74 -1.95 15.31 -6.99
CA THR A 74 -2.05 14.73 -5.66
C THR A 74 -2.92 13.47 -5.72
N MET A 75 -2.76 12.58 -4.74
CA MET A 75 -3.66 11.44 -4.58
C MET A 75 -5.11 11.89 -4.44
N TYR A 76 -5.36 13.04 -3.82
CA TYR A 76 -6.70 13.63 -3.66
C TYR A 76 -7.30 14.01 -5.00
N GLU A 77 -6.56 14.74 -5.84
CA GLU A 77 -7.02 15.12 -7.17
C GLU A 77 -7.28 13.88 -8.04
N ASN A 78 -6.36 12.91 -8.03
CA ASN A 78 -6.52 11.67 -8.80
C ASN A 78 -7.78 10.91 -8.37
N LEU A 79 -7.94 10.65 -7.08
CA LEU A 79 -9.10 9.91 -6.55
C LEU A 79 -10.41 10.68 -6.72
N SER A 80 -10.42 12.01 -6.50
CA SER A 80 -11.63 12.83 -6.63
C SER A 80 -12.09 12.96 -8.09
N SER A 81 -11.18 12.78 -9.05
CA SER A 81 -11.51 12.77 -10.48
C SER A 81 -11.97 11.41 -11.01
N ASP A 82 -11.86 10.34 -10.20
CA ASP A 82 -12.23 8.99 -10.58
C ASP A 82 -13.60 8.60 -10.00
N SER A 83 -14.28 7.65 -10.64
CA SER A 83 -15.55 7.15 -10.12
C SER A 83 -15.34 6.20 -8.95
N LEU A 84 -16.22 6.25 -7.94
CA LEU A 84 -16.14 5.35 -6.78
C LEU A 84 -16.09 3.86 -7.17
N SER A 85 -16.84 3.48 -8.21
CA SER A 85 -16.83 2.11 -8.73
C SER A 85 -15.45 1.69 -9.24
N ASN A 86 -14.81 2.55 -10.03
CA ASN A 86 -13.47 2.28 -10.56
C ASN A 86 -12.40 2.28 -9.45
N ILE A 87 -12.50 3.20 -8.49
CA ILE A 87 -11.63 3.22 -7.30
C ILE A 87 -11.75 1.91 -6.54
N HIS A 88 -12.98 1.41 -6.34
CA HIS A 88 -13.23 0.13 -5.66
C HIS A 88 -12.58 -1.03 -6.41
N THR A 89 -12.77 -1.13 -7.73
CA THR A 89 -12.12 -2.17 -8.56
C THR A 89 -10.58 -2.12 -8.47
N LYS A 90 -9.99 -0.92 -8.47
CA LYS A 90 -8.54 -0.75 -8.35
C LYS A 90 -8.03 -1.11 -6.94
N LEU A 91 -8.79 -0.79 -5.89
CA LEU A 91 -8.48 -1.18 -4.52
C LEU A 91 -8.54 -2.70 -4.35
N ASP A 92 -9.52 -3.37 -4.95
CA ASP A 92 -9.61 -4.83 -4.94
C ASP A 92 -8.39 -5.48 -5.61
N ALA A 93 -7.81 -4.84 -6.64
CA ALA A 93 -6.56 -5.30 -7.26
C ALA A 93 -5.32 -5.15 -6.36
N ILE A 94 -5.34 -4.26 -5.36
CA ILE A 94 -4.32 -4.21 -4.30
C ILE A 94 -4.66 -5.22 -3.18
N TYR A 95 -5.94 -5.34 -2.83
CA TYR A 95 -6.43 -6.22 -1.77
C TYR A 95 -6.31 -7.71 -2.12
N THR A 96 -6.48 -8.10 -3.38
CA THR A 96 -6.37 -9.49 -3.82
C THR A 96 -4.94 -10.03 -3.76
N VAL A 97 -3.92 -9.17 -3.84
CA VAL A 97 -2.53 -9.57 -3.53
C VAL A 97 -2.38 -10.02 -2.07
N LEU A 98 -3.28 -9.57 -1.17
CA LEU A 98 -3.32 -9.88 0.26
C LEU A 98 -3.97 -11.24 0.60
N HIS A 99 -4.71 -11.86 -0.32
CA HIS A 99 -5.50 -13.09 -0.07
C HIS A 99 -5.13 -14.26 -0.98
N GLY A 100 -4.02 -14.15 -1.72
CA GLY A 100 -3.40 -15.32 -2.32
C GLY A 100 -2.90 -16.27 -1.21
N PRO A 101 -2.95 -17.60 -1.40
CA PRO A 101 -2.40 -18.54 -0.44
C PRO A 101 -0.93 -18.20 -0.15
N ALA A 102 -0.55 -18.17 1.13
CA ALA A 102 0.85 -17.96 1.51
C ALA A 102 1.71 -19.07 0.89
N GLY A 103 2.62 -18.69 0.00
CA GLY A 103 3.55 -19.63 -0.64
C GLY A 103 4.74 -20.02 0.25
N TYR A 104 4.72 -19.66 1.54
CA TYR A 104 5.80 -19.86 2.49
C TYR A 104 5.26 -20.15 3.89
N ASP A 105 6.04 -20.90 4.67
CA ASP A 105 5.69 -21.25 6.06
C ASP A 105 6.04 -20.10 7.01
N ILE A 106 5.05 -19.61 7.76
CA ILE A 106 5.18 -18.57 8.79
C ILE A 106 5.35 -19.12 10.21
N SER A 107 5.31 -20.45 10.37
CA SER A 107 5.51 -21.14 11.66
C SER A 107 6.80 -20.78 12.41
N PRO A 108 7.94 -20.43 11.77
CA PRO A 108 9.13 -20.07 12.53
C PRO A 108 9.09 -18.66 13.16
N GLY A 109 8.06 -17.83 12.92
CA GLY A 109 8.02 -16.47 13.45
C GLY A 109 9.13 -15.56 12.90
N ILE A 110 9.35 -14.41 13.54
CA ILE A 110 10.51 -13.55 13.24
C ILE A 110 11.74 -14.25 13.81
N GLU A 111 12.57 -14.86 12.95
CA GLU A 111 13.91 -15.26 13.36
C GLU A 111 14.72 -14.00 13.70
N VAL A 112 14.75 -13.64 14.98
CA VAL A 112 15.85 -12.84 15.51
C VAL A 112 17.07 -13.74 15.46
N LYS A 113 17.83 -13.68 14.37
CA LYS A 113 19.20 -14.22 14.38
C LYS A 113 19.96 -13.43 15.43
N THR A 114 20.09 -14.00 16.63
CA THR A 114 21.12 -13.56 17.58
C THR A 114 22.45 -13.70 16.87
N GLU A 115 23.12 -12.56 16.65
CA GLU A 115 24.49 -12.52 16.13
C GLU A 115 25.35 -13.51 16.92
N LYS A 116 26.08 -14.37 16.19
CA LYS A 116 27.16 -15.19 16.76
C LYS A 116 28.45 -14.42 16.70
#